data_AF-A0A969UV01-F1
#
_entry.id   AF-A0A969UV01-F1
#
_cell.length_a   1.000
_cell.length_b   1.000
_cell.length_c   1.000
_cell.angle_alpha   90.00
_cell.angle_beta   90.00
_cell.angle_gamma   90.00
#
_symmetry.space_group_name_H-M   'P 1'
#
loop_
_entity.id
_entity.type
_entity.pdbx_description
1 polymer ?
#
loop_
_entity_poly.entity_id
_entity_poly.type
_entity_poly.pdbx_seq_one_letter_code
_entity_poly.pdbx_strand_id
1 'polypeptide(L)'
;LVAIAQGLYVAIVEKQRGQWRWSSIARSYGVATAGGLLAFLPWLVLLLNALDQVNEATIATTRKYPLSYLLDQWFLNINRVFINGELHSFNVLVVVLTIVALYWLCRTTPKRTWLLVLSLIAVPFLALALPDLVGGGERSLRIRYLIPSYLGIQIAFAYLLATPITAAKAGGLKAGGLKAGGLKAGRIVLVLLLASGIFACGVNTQTQIGWTKSIRKSGYYPVAASFVNRADRPLVISDQTEVDILSFSYELKPDVQFQLVTNPRRLKVAEGFGSTFLLNPSQRLRNILEKRNYKLLLLCQDEDENPGAPQDRLWLVR
;
A
#
# COMPACT_ATOMS: atom_id res chain seq x y z
N LEU A 1 13.29 -4.75 -7.78
CA LEU A 1 12.69 -6.09 -7.54
C LEU A 1 12.25 -6.78 -8.82
N VAL A 2 11.42 -6.14 -9.68
CA VAL A 2 10.98 -6.75 -10.95
C VAL A 2 12.15 -7.12 -11.86
N ALA A 3 13.15 -6.23 -12.01
CA ALA A 3 14.37 -6.53 -12.76
C ALA A 3 15.08 -7.78 -12.20
N ILE A 4 15.26 -7.87 -10.89
CA ILE A 4 15.86 -9.04 -10.22
C ILE A 4 15.04 -10.32 -10.49
N ALA A 5 13.71 -10.24 -10.39
CA ALA A 5 12.82 -11.36 -10.68
C ALA A 5 12.99 -11.86 -12.13
N GLN A 6 13.01 -10.92 -13.08
CA GLN A 6 13.24 -11.22 -14.50
C GLN A 6 14.65 -11.76 -14.76
N GLY A 7 15.68 -11.23 -14.10
CA GLY A 7 17.06 -11.69 -14.24
C GLY A 7 17.24 -13.12 -13.74
N LEU A 8 16.66 -13.46 -12.59
CA LEU A 8 16.63 -14.84 -12.07
C LEU A 8 15.89 -15.78 -13.03
N TYR A 9 14.73 -15.35 -13.53
CA TYR A 9 13.97 -16.09 -14.54
C TYR A 9 14.82 -16.40 -15.78
N VAL A 10 15.43 -15.36 -16.38
CA VAL A 10 16.29 -15.50 -17.58
C VAL A 10 17.46 -16.43 -17.28
N ALA A 11 18.17 -16.25 -16.17
CA ALA A 11 19.31 -17.08 -15.81
C ALA A 11 18.93 -18.57 -15.69
N ILE A 12 17.80 -18.89 -15.06
CA ILE A 12 17.35 -20.28 -14.88
C ILE A 12 16.89 -20.90 -16.20
N VAL A 13 16.18 -20.15 -17.04
CA VAL A 13 15.69 -20.64 -18.34
C VAL A 13 16.83 -20.85 -19.33
N GLU A 14 17.79 -19.92 -19.39
CA GLU A 14 18.94 -20.00 -20.29
C GLU A 14 19.90 -21.12 -19.88
N LYS A 15 20.09 -21.35 -18.56
CA LYS A 15 20.81 -22.52 -18.06
C LYS A 15 20.24 -23.83 -18.59
N GLN A 16 18.91 -23.97 -18.54
CA GLN A 16 18.24 -25.19 -18.98
C GLN A 16 18.30 -25.40 -20.49
N ARG A 17 18.47 -24.33 -21.27
CA ARG A 17 18.67 -24.43 -22.72
C ARG A 17 20.09 -24.86 -23.11
N GLY A 18 21.02 -25.01 -22.15
CA GLY A 18 22.44 -25.23 -22.42
C GLY A 18 23.15 -24.00 -23.01
N GLN A 19 22.46 -22.86 -23.09
CA GLN A 19 22.94 -21.60 -23.67
C GLN A 19 23.49 -20.66 -22.58
N TRP A 20 24.20 -21.22 -21.59
CA TRP A 20 24.66 -20.51 -20.37
C TRP A 20 25.47 -19.24 -20.65
N ARG A 21 25.90 -19.01 -21.89
CA ARG A 21 26.59 -17.81 -22.29
C ARG A 21 25.97 -17.28 -23.60
N TRP A 22 25.32 -16.12 -23.50
CA TRP A 22 25.06 -15.18 -24.62
C TRP A 22 23.89 -15.44 -25.57
N SER A 23 22.73 -15.87 -25.09
CA SER A 23 21.52 -15.77 -25.91
C SER A 23 21.14 -14.31 -26.21
N SER A 24 20.38 -14.09 -27.29
CA SER A 24 19.81 -12.78 -27.60
C SER A 24 18.94 -12.25 -26.45
N ILE A 25 18.23 -13.14 -25.74
CA ILE A 25 17.37 -12.78 -24.60
C ILE A 25 18.22 -12.26 -23.42
N ALA A 26 19.30 -12.97 -23.06
CA ALA A 26 20.17 -12.55 -21.98
C ALA A 26 20.85 -11.19 -22.28
N ARG A 27 21.27 -10.97 -23.53
CA ARG A 27 21.81 -9.68 -23.98
C ARG A 27 20.77 -8.57 -23.90
N SER A 28 19.57 -8.79 -24.43
CA SER A 28 18.49 -7.79 -24.38
C SER A 28 18.11 -7.43 -22.95
N TYR A 29 18.02 -8.42 -22.06
CA TYR A 29 17.80 -8.18 -20.64
C TYR A 29 18.94 -7.35 -20.00
N GLY A 30 20.20 -7.70 -20.30
CA GLY A 30 21.37 -6.98 -19.80
C GLY A 30 21.39 -5.52 -20.25
N VAL A 31 21.18 -5.27 -21.55
CA VAL A 31 21.13 -3.92 -22.12
C VAL A 31 19.97 -3.11 -21.53
N ALA A 32 18.78 -3.70 -21.41
CA ALA A 32 17.62 -3.02 -20.82
C ALA A 32 17.86 -2.69 -19.33
N THR A 33 18.45 -3.60 -18.56
CA THR A 33 18.77 -3.38 -17.15
C THR A 33 19.84 -2.30 -16.99
N ALA A 34 20.90 -2.33 -17.81
CA ALA A 34 21.94 -1.31 -17.82
C ALA A 34 21.37 0.06 -18.20
N GLY A 35 20.56 0.14 -19.27
CA GLY A 35 19.89 1.37 -19.68
C GLY A 35 18.99 1.93 -18.56
N GLY A 36 18.23 1.08 -17.87
CA GLY A 36 17.42 1.48 -16.73
C GLY A 36 18.23 1.99 -15.54
N LEU A 37 19.34 1.32 -15.19
CA LEU A 37 20.23 1.76 -14.12
C LEU A 37 20.93 3.08 -14.46
N LEU A 38 21.37 3.25 -15.71
CA LEU A 38 21.97 4.49 -16.19
C LEU A 38 20.96 5.64 -16.14
N ALA A 39 19.73 5.42 -16.59
CA ALA A 39 18.67 6.42 -16.51
C ALA A 39 18.31 6.77 -15.05
N PHE A 40 18.44 5.82 -14.12
CA PHE A 40 18.18 6.03 -12.70
C PHE A 40 19.40 6.59 -11.92
N LEU A 41 20.57 6.67 -12.54
CA LEU A 41 21.82 7.04 -11.89
C LEU A 41 21.77 8.41 -11.16
N PRO A 42 21.15 9.48 -11.72
CA PRO A 42 21.07 10.77 -11.03
C PRO A 42 20.37 10.66 -9.67
N TRP A 43 19.28 9.88 -9.60
CA TRP A 43 18.52 9.67 -8.36
C TRP A 43 19.29 8.81 -7.37
N LEU A 44 20.04 7.82 -7.84
CA LEU A 44 20.90 7.02 -6.98
C LEU A 44 21.96 7.87 -6.30
N VAL A 45 22.59 8.80 -7.03
CA VAL A 45 23.58 9.74 -6.47
C VAL A 45 22.93 10.65 -5.42
N LEU A 46 21.74 11.18 -5.69
CA LEU A 46 21.00 11.99 -4.71
C LEU A 46 20.69 11.20 -3.43
N LEU A 47 20.23 9.96 -3.54
CA LEU A 47 19.94 9.10 -2.39
C LEU A 47 21.19 8.81 -1.55
N LEU A 48 22.33 8.56 -2.20
CA LEU A 48 23.60 8.32 -1.50
C LEU A 48 24.11 9.57 -0.78
N ASN A 49 23.82 10.76 -1.30
CA ASN A 49 24.19 12.02 -0.67
C ASN A 49 23.22 12.45 0.46
N ALA A 50 22.06 11.80 0.57
CA ALA A 50 21.00 12.16 1.51
C ALA A 50 20.60 10.99 2.45
N LEU A 51 21.55 10.10 2.77
CA LEU A 51 21.26 8.87 3.52
C LEU A 51 20.61 9.11 4.89
N ASP A 52 21.01 10.17 5.60
CA ASP A 52 20.42 10.50 6.90
C ASP A 52 18.93 10.84 6.74
N GLN A 53 18.58 11.63 5.73
CA GLN A 53 17.18 11.99 5.42
C GLN A 53 16.38 10.77 4.98
N VAL A 54 16.99 9.87 4.21
CA VAL A 54 16.38 8.59 3.81
C VAL A 54 16.11 7.72 5.04
N ASN A 55 17.06 7.65 5.97
CA ASN A 55 16.88 6.89 7.20
C ASN A 55 15.74 7.47 8.04
N GLU A 56 15.72 8.80 8.27
CA GLU A 56 14.63 9.47 8.98
C GLU A 56 13.26 9.21 8.34
N ALA A 57 13.16 9.29 7.00
CA ALA A 57 11.93 9.04 6.27
C ALA A 57 11.49 7.56 6.30
N THR A 58 12.39 6.62 6.58
CA THR A 58 12.12 5.17 6.54
C THR A 58 12.10 4.50 7.91
N ILE A 59 12.44 5.20 8.99
CA ILE A 59 12.40 4.68 10.38
C ILE A 59 11.05 4.07 10.72
N ALA A 60 9.94 4.63 10.22
CA ALA A 60 8.61 4.07 10.47
C ALA A 60 8.46 2.61 10.00
N THR A 61 9.25 2.19 9.00
CA THR A 61 9.21 0.84 8.42
C THR A 61 9.98 -0.22 9.21
N THR A 62 10.66 0.15 10.30
CA THR A 62 11.48 -0.78 11.13
C THR A 62 10.77 -1.26 12.39
N ARG A 63 9.52 -0.85 12.62
CA ARG A 63 8.72 -1.31 13.76
C ARG A 63 8.55 -2.82 13.72
N LYS A 64 8.77 -3.47 14.87
CA LYS A 64 8.60 -4.91 15.02
C LYS A 64 7.13 -5.24 15.24
N TYR A 65 6.63 -6.18 14.45
CA TYR A 65 5.29 -6.72 14.59
C TYR A 65 5.37 -8.23 14.86
N PRO A 66 4.42 -8.80 15.63
CA PRO A 66 4.36 -10.25 15.81
C PRO A 66 4.03 -10.95 14.48
N LEU A 67 4.49 -12.19 14.33
CA LEU A 67 4.27 -12.99 13.11
C LEU A 67 2.77 -13.14 12.78
N SER A 68 1.92 -13.31 13.79
CA SER A 68 0.46 -13.39 13.61
C SER A 68 -0.09 -12.16 12.88
N TYR A 69 0.34 -10.96 13.29
CA TYR A 69 -0.06 -9.72 12.64
C TYR A 69 0.41 -9.66 11.18
N LEU A 70 1.65 -10.07 10.89
CA LEU A 70 2.17 -10.12 9.52
C LEU A 70 1.34 -11.07 8.63
N LEU A 71 1.03 -12.26 9.15
CA LEU A 71 0.21 -13.26 8.45
C LEU A 71 -1.20 -12.74 8.17
N ASP A 72 -1.86 -12.15 9.17
CA ASP A 72 -3.20 -11.58 9.02
C ASP A 72 -3.22 -10.49 7.95
N GLN A 73 -2.21 -9.61 7.96
CA GLN A 73 -2.10 -8.53 6.98
C GLN A 73 -1.76 -9.05 5.57
N TRP A 74 -0.93 -10.09 5.42
CA TRP A 74 -0.68 -10.69 4.11
C TRP A 74 -1.94 -11.35 3.55
N PHE A 75 -2.71 -12.05 4.37
CA PHE A 75 -3.96 -12.69 3.96
C PHE A 75 -5.00 -11.65 3.56
N LEU A 76 -5.13 -10.59 4.36
CA LEU A 76 -5.97 -9.44 4.05
C LEU A 76 -5.56 -8.77 2.72
N ASN A 77 -4.27 -8.57 2.50
CA ASN A 77 -3.80 -7.90 1.29
C ASN A 77 -4.05 -8.71 0.02
N ILE A 78 -3.92 -10.05 0.07
CA ILE A 78 -4.31 -10.92 -1.06
C ILE A 78 -5.80 -10.71 -1.39
N ASN A 79 -6.65 -10.62 -0.38
CA ASN A 79 -8.08 -10.42 -0.57
C ASN A 79 -8.43 -9.03 -1.15
N ARG A 80 -7.79 -7.96 -0.65
CA ARG A 80 -7.98 -6.59 -1.12
C ARG A 80 -7.73 -6.42 -2.62
N VAL A 81 -6.83 -7.21 -3.19
CA VAL A 81 -6.51 -7.21 -4.63
C VAL A 81 -7.68 -7.71 -5.50
N PHE A 82 -8.59 -8.51 -4.94
CA PHE A 82 -9.72 -9.06 -5.68
C PHE A 82 -11.02 -8.31 -5.43
N ILE A 83 -11.37 -8.07 -4.16
CA ILE A 83 -12.69 -7.54 -3.77
C ILE A 83 -12.63 -6.26 -2.96
N ASN A 84 -11.43 -5.66 -2.81
CA ASN A 84 -11.22 -4.40 -2.08
C ASN A 84 -11.78 -4.39 -0.64
N GLY A 85 -11.91 -5.56 -0.02
CA GLY A 85 -12.62 -5.75 1.25
C GLY A 85 -11.86 -6.63 2.23
N GLU A 86 -12.36 -6.64 3.46
CA GLU A 86 -11.86 -7.48 4.55
C GLU A 86 -12.89 -8.57 4.85
N LEU A 87 -12.47 -9.83 4.72
CA LEU A 87 -13.32 -10.99 5.03
C LEU A 87 -12.96 -11.60 6.41
N HIS A 88 -12.17 -10.88 7.22
CA HIS A 88 -11.63 -11.34 8.50
C HIS A 88 -11.05 -12.77 8.38
N SER A 89 -11.54 -13.71 9.19
CA SER A 89 -11.09 -15.10 9.21
C SER A 89 -11.24 -15.82 7.86
N PHE A 90 -12.16 -15.39 6.99
CA PHE A 90 -12.35 -15.98 5.67
C PHE A 90 -11.30 -15.54 4.64
N ASN A 91 -10.38 -14.62 4.98
CA ASN A 91 -9.23 -14.28 4.13
C ASN A 91 -8.42 -15.55 3.77
N VAL A 92 -8.41 -16.56 4.64
CA VAL A 92 -7.75 -17.86 4.40
C VAL A 92 -8.26 -18.57 3.14
N LEU A 93 -9.53 -18.38 2.76
CA LEU A 93 -10.11 -19.02 1.57
C LEU A 93 -9.42 -18.54 0.29
N VAL A 94 -9.13 -17.24 0.19
CA VAL A 94 -8.45 -16.66 -0.98
C VAL A 94 -7.00 -17.13 -1.04
N VAL A 95 -6.36 -17.32 0.11
CA VAL A 95 -5.00 -17.88 0.21
C VAL A 95 -4.98 -19.34 -0.26
N VAL A 96 -5.93 -20.16 0.20
CA VAL A 96 -6.06 -21.56 -0.24
C VAL A 96 -6.29 -21.62 -1.76
N LEU A 97 -7.20 -20.78 -2.29
CA LEU A 97 -7.42 -20.68 -3.74
C LEU A 97 -6.17 -20.24 -4.50
N THR A 98 -5.36 -19.35 -3.93
CA THR A 98 -4.07 -18.95 -4.50
C THR A 98 -3.11 -20.12 -4.60
N ILE A 99 -2.99 -20.92 -3.54
CA ILE A 99 -2.15 -22.12 -3.53
C ILE A 99 -2.64 -23.12 -4.59
N VAL A 100 -3.95 -23.35 -4.69
CA VAL A 100 -4.54 -24.23 -5.71
C VAL A 100 -4.27 -23.72 -7.12
N ALA A 101 -4.42 -22.42 -7.37
CA ALA A 101 -4.15 -21.81 -8.68
C ALA A 101 -2.68 -21.95 -9.10
N LEU A 102 -1.75 -21.71 -8.17
CA LEU A 102 -0.32 -21.87 -8.42
C LEU A 102 0.07 -23.33 -8.63
N TYR A 103 -0.47 -24.24 -7.81
CA TYR A 103 -0.28 -25.67 -7.98
C TYR A 103 -0.75 -26.13 -9.37
N TRP A 104 -1.97 -25.72 -9.76
CA TRP A 104 -2.52 -26.03 -11.08
C TRP A 104 -1.65 -25.50 -12.21
N LEU A 105 -1.23 -24.24 -12.13
CA LEU A 105 -0.32 -23.61 -13.10
C LEU A 105 0.98 -24.41 -13.27
N CYS A 106 1.61 -24.81 -12.17
CA CYS A 106 2.85 -25.59 -12.17
C CYS A 106 2.67 -27.00 -12.75
N ARG A 107 1.50 -27.61 -12.59
CA ARG A 107 1.21 -28.97 -13.08
C ARG A 107 0.84 -29.03 -14.55
N THR A 108 0.29 -27.95 -15.10
CA THR A 108 -0.35 -27.96 -16.42
C THR A 108 0.36 -27.10 -17.46
N THR A 109 1.31 -26.24 -17.04
CA THR A 109 2.10 -25.42 -17.97
C THR A 109 3.56 -25.85 -18.04
N PRO A 110 4.26 -25.57 -19.16
CA PRO A 110 5.70 -25.78 -19.24
C PRO A 110 6.45 -24.94 -18.21
N LYS A 111 7.64 -25.42 -17.81
CA LYS A 111 8.50 -24.75 -16.82
C LYS A 111 8.76 -23.27 -17.09
N ARG A 112 8.91 -22.89 -18.36
CA ARG A 112 9.12 -21.50 -18.76
C ARG A 112 7.95 -20.57 -18.39
N THR A 113 6.73 -21.10 -18.34
CA THR A 113 5.53 -20.31 -18.06
C THR A 113 5.33 -20.16 -16.57
N TRP A 114 5.25 -21.26 -15.82
CA TRP A 114 5.02 -21.17 -14.37
C TRP A 114 6.20 -20.52 -13.65
N LEU A 115 7.45 -20.70 -14.11
CA LEU A 115 8.61 -20.08 -13.48
C LEU A 115 8.57 -18.56 -13.59
N LEU A 116 8.09 -18.01 -14.72
CA LEU A 116 7.91 -16.56 -14.88
C LEU A 116 6.97 -16.01 -13.82
N VAL A 117 5.80 -16.66 -13.67
CA VAL A 117 4.78 -16.27 -12.70
C VAL A 117 5.30 -16.42 -11.27
N LEU A 118 5.93 -17.54 -10.92
CA LEU A 118 6.50 -17.74 -9.59
C LEU A 118 7.63 -16.77 -9.28
N SER A 119 8.50 -16.44 -10.23
CA SER A 119 9.54 -15.43 -10.02
C SER A 119 8.94 -14.04 -9.80
N LEU A 120 7.89 -13.69 -10.55
CA LEU A 120 7.16 -12.42 -10.39
C LEU A 120 6.47 -12.32 -9.02
N ILE A 121 6.04 -13.44 -8.43
CA ILE A 121 5.44 -13.51 -7.09
C ILE A 121 6.49 -13.53 -5.99
N ALA A 122 7.35 -14.55 -6.00
CA ALA A 122 8.20 -14.89 -4.88
C ALA A 122 9.33 -13.87 -4.68
N VAL A 123 9.93 -13.35 -5.76
CA VAL A 123 11.10 -12.47 -5.61
C VAL A 123 10.74 -11.14 -4.96
N PRO A 124 9.71 -10.39 -5.40
CA PRO A 124 9.33 -9.16 -4.72
C PRO A 124 8.79 -9.42 -3.30
N PHE A 125 8.01 -10.49 -3.10
CA PHE A 125 7.48 -10.86 -1.79
C PHE A 125 8.60 -11.17 -0.79
N LEU A 126 9.49 -12.11 -1.11
CA LEU A 126 10.56 -12.53 -0.20
C LEU A 126 11.56 -11.40 0.07
N ALA A 127 11.86 -10.56 -0.93
CA ALA A 127 12.76 -9.43 -0.73
C ALA A 127 12.25 -8.41 0.30
N LEU A 128 10.94 -8.32 0.52
CA LEU A 128 10.33 -7.43 1.51
C LEU A 128 9.93 -8.17 2.79
N ALA A 129 9.42 -9.40 2.69
CA ALA A 129 8.94 -10.19 3.81
C ALA A 129 10.09 -10.77 4.66
N LEU A 130 11.21 -11.17 4.06
CA LEU A 130 12.34 -11.72 4.82
C LEU A 130 12.96 -10.69 5.78
N PRO A 131 13.23 -9.43 5.37
CA PRO A 131 13.66 -8.40 6.30
C PRO A 131 12.66 -8.15 7.44
N ASP A 132 11.35 -8.17 7.13
CA ASP A 132 10.31 -7.98 8.14
C ASP A 132 10.27 -9.12 9.17
N LEU A 133 10.54 -10.36 8.74
CA LEU A 133 10.59 -11.55 9.60
C LEU A 133 11.85 -11.62 10.48
N VAL A 134 13.02 -11.26 9.93
CA VAL A 134 14.31 -11.41 10.63
C VAL A 134 14.64 -10.17 11.46
N GLY A 135 14.50 -8.98 10.86
CA GLY A 135 14.88 -7.70 11.46
C GLY A 135 13.70 -6.93 12.06
N GLY A 136 12.47 -7.36 11.77
CA GLY A 136 11.28 -6.54 11.98
C GLY A 136 11.00 -5.58 10.83
N GLY A 137 9.79 -5.07 10.82
CA GLY A 137 9.33 -4.08 9.87
C GLY A 137 7.92 -4.36 9.36
N GLU A 138 7.47 -3.46 8.48
CA GLU A 138 6.17 -3.55 7.81
C GLU A 138 6.28 -3.28 6.30
N ARG A 139 7.47 -3.49 5.72
CA ARG A 139 7.77 -3.19 4.31
C ARG A 139 6.87 -4.00 3.37
N SER A 140 6.66 -5.27 3.70
CA SER A 140 5.80 -6.22 2.99
C SER A 140 4.31 -5.99 3.22
N LEU A 141 3.91 -5.18 4.21
CA LEU A 141 2.51 -4.87 4.47
C LEU A 141 1.98 -3.76 3.56
N ARG A 142 2.88 -2.97 2.98
CA ARG A 142 2.54 -1.90 2.02
C ARG A 142 2.23 -2.51 0.66
N ILE A 143 0.94 -2.77 0.40
CA ILE A 143 0.43 -3.45 -0.79
C ILE A 143 1.03 -2.93 -2.12
N ARG A 144 1.28 -1.62 -2.21
CA ARG A 144 1.82 -0.97 -3.41
C ARG A 144 3.22 -1.44 -3.82
N TYR A 145 4.01 -1.96 -2.88
CA TYR A 145 5.34 -2.50 -3.19
C TYR A 145 5.30 -3.95 -3.69
N LEU A 146 4.18 -4.63 -3.49
CA LEU A 146 3.95 -6.01 -3.90
C LEU A 146 3.00 -6.14 -5.10
N ILE A 147 2.70 -5.04 -5.80
CA ILE A 147 1.92 -5.05 -7.05
C ILE A 147 2.36 -6.15 -8.02
N PRO A 148 3.68 -6.34 -8.30
CA PRO A 148 4.10 -7.43 -9.19
C PRO A 148 3.69 -8.81 -8.67
N SER A 149 3.80 -9.05 -7.35
CA SER A 149 3.40 -10.31 -6.76
C SER A 149 1.90 -10.55 -6.87
N TYR A 150 1.09 -9.52 -6.63
CA TYR A 150 -0.36 -9.60 -6.77
C TYR A 150 -0.80 -9.80 -8.23
N LEU A 151 -0.11 -9.19 -9.19
CA LEU A 151 -0.33 -9.45 -10.61
C LEU A 151 -0.02 -10.92 -10.96
N GLY A 152 1.09 -11.46 -10.45
CA GLY A 152 1.41 -12.88 -10.65
C GLY A 152 0.32 -13.80 -10.09
N ILE A 153 -0.22 -13.48 -8.91
CA ILE A 153 -1.35 -14.21 -8.32
C ILE A 153 -2.59 -14.12 -9.21
N GLN A 154 -2.96 -12.92 -9.67
CA GLN A 154 -4.10 -12.73 -10.58
C GLN A 154 -3.93 -13.50 -11.90
N ILE A 155 -2.71 -13.57 -12.46
CA ILE A 155 -2.41 -14.38 -13.65
C ILE A 155 -2.65 -15.88 -13.37
N ALA A 156 -2.23 -16.39 -12.21
CA ALA A 156 -2.47 -17.78 -11.83
C ALA A 156 -3.97 -18.09 -11.70
N PHE A 157 -4.75 -17.19 -11.10
CA PHE A 157 -6.21 -17.31 -11.02
C PHE A 157 -6.86 -17.29 -12.41
N ALA A 158 -6.47 -16.32 -13.25
CA ALA A 158 -6.98 -16.21 -14.61
C ALA A 158 -6.72 -17.51 -15.39
N TYR A 159 -5.52 -18.09 -15.25
CA TYR A 159 -5.18 -19.36 -15.87
C TYR A 159 -6.04 -20.51 -15.34
N LEU A 160 -6.20 -20.65 -14.02
CA LEU A 160 -7.05 -21.67 -13.39
C LEU A 160 -8.49 -21.61 -13.90
N LEU A 161 -9.07 -20.40 -13.98
CA LEU A 161 -10.45 -20.18 -14.42
C LEU A 161 -10.62 -20.34 -15.94
N ALA A 162 -9.61 -19.97 -16.74
CA ALA A 162 -9.65 -20.09 -18.20
C ALA A 162 -9.47 -21.52 -18.70
N THR A 163 -8.66 -22.34 -18.01
CA THR A 163 -8.35 -23.73 -18.41
C THR A 163 -9.60 -24.57 -18.72
N PRO A 164 -10.62 -24.66 -17.85
CA PRO A 164 -11.83 -25.41 -18.15
C PRO A 164 -12.60 -24.82 -19.34
N ILE A 165 -12.63 -23.49 -19.49
CA ILE A 165 -13.37 -22.78 -20.55
C ILE A 165 -12.77 -23.06 -21.93
N THR A 166 -11.45 -23.07 -22.06
CA THR A 166 -10.75 -23.29 -23.33
C THR A 166 -10.73 -24.76 -23.73
N ALA A 167 -10.60 -25.68 -22.76
CA ALA A 167 -10.67 -27.12 -23.01
C ALA A 167 -12.02 -27.55 -23.63
N ALA A 168 -13.13 -26.92 -23.25
CA ALA A 168 -14.45 -27.21 -23.82
C ALA A 168 -14.62 -26.75 -25.28
N LYS A 169 -13.90 -25.71 -25.72
CA LYS A 169 -13.97 -25.19 -27.10
C LYS A 169 -13.14 -26.01 -28.09
N ALA A 170 -12.10 -26.70 -27.62
CA ALA A 170 -11.14 -27.40 -28.49
C ALA A 170 -11.60 -28.79 -28.96
N GLY A 171 -12.81 -29.26 -28.59
CA GLY A 171 -13.42 -30.51 -29.08
C GLY A 171 -12.66 -31.82 -28.76
N GLY A 172 -11.45 -31.75 -28.21
CA GLY A 172 -10.55 -32.89 -28.11
C GLY A 172 -9.45 -32.62 -27.11
N LEU A 173 -9.76 -32.85 -25.84
CA LEU A 173 -8.82 -33.32 -24.83
C LEU A 173 -9.71 -33.77 -23.69
N LYS A 174 -9.54 -35.02 -23.25
CA LYS A 174 -10.08 -35.51 -21.99
C LYS A 174 -9.75 -34.46 -20.93
N ALA A 175 -10.74 -33.62 -20.60
CA ALA A 175 -10.60 -32.56 -19.62
C ALA A 175 -10.04 -33.24 -18.38
N GLY A 176 -8.83 -32.88 -17.95
CA GLY A 176 -8.17 -33.54 -16.82
C GLY A 176 -9.12 -33.55 -15.61
N GLY A 177 -9.77 -34.68 -15.36
CA GLY A 177 -10.69 -34.96 -14.25
C GLY A 177 -11.96 -34.10 -14.09
N LEU A 178 -12.06 -32.91 -14.69
CA LEU A 178 -13.12 -31.96 -14.39
C LEU A 178 -14.38 -32.22 -15.25
N LYS A 179 -15.38 -32.86 -14.64
CA LYS A 179 -16.74 -33.05 -15.19
C LYS A 179 -17.33 -31.72 -15.67
N ALA A 180 -18.28 -31.77 -16.62
CA ALA A 180 -18.99 -30.60 -17.18
C ALA A 180 -19.55 -29.61 -16.12
N GLY A 181 -19.81 -30.06 -14.88
CA GLY A 181 -20.16 -29.19 -13.76
C GLY A 181 -19.06 -28.20 -13.33
N GLY A 182 -17.78 -28.59 -13.38
CA GLY A 182 -16.65 -27.71 -13.05
C GLY A 182 -16.47 -26.57 -14.06
N LEU A 183 -16.89 -26.80 -15.31
CA LEU A 183 -16.90 -25.82 -16.40
C LEU A 183 -17.90 -24.69 -16.17
N LYS A 184 -19.12 -25.04 -15.74
CA LYS A 184 -20.15 -24.06 -15.37
C LYS A 184 -19.77 -23.31 -14.10
N ALA A 185 -19.24 -24.02 -13.09
CA ALA A 185 -18.77 -23.42 -11.85
C ALA A 185 -17.64 -22.39 -12.08
N GLY A 186 -16.63 -22.72 -12.90
CA GLY A 186 -15.53 -21.80 -13.20
C GLY A 186 -15.98 -20.51 -13.89
N ARG A 187 -16.96 -20.59 -14.80
CA ARG A 187 -17.57 -19.40 -15.42
C ARG A 187 -18.33 -18.55 -14.40
N ILE A 188 -19.13 -19.19 -13.54
CA ILE A 188 -19.88 -18.49 -12.48
C ILE A 188 -18.90 -17.78 -11.54
N VAL A 189 -17.85 -18.47 -11.08
CA VAL A 189 -16.82 -17.87 -10.21
C VAL A 189 -16.12 -16.70 -10.89
N LEU A 190 -15.77 -16.82 -12.17
CA LEU A 190 -15.17 -15.72 -12.93
C LEU A 190 -16.11 -14.50 -13.02
N VAL A 191 -17.39 -14.72 -13.36
CA VAL A 191 -18.37 -13.63 -13.43
C VAL A 191 -18.56 -12.98 -12.06
N LEU A 192 -18.69 -13.76 -10.99
CA LEU A 192 -18.84 -13.24 -9.63
C LEU A 192 -17.62 -12.43 -9.20
N LEU A 193 -16.41 -12.89 -9.53
CA LEU A 193 -15.16 -12.20 -9.19
C LEU A 193 -14.99 -10.89 -9.98
N LEU A 194 -15.35 -10.88 -11.26
CA LEU A 194 -15.33 -9.64 -12.06
C LEU A 194 -16.41 -8.66 -11.59
N ALA A 195 -17.62 -9.16 -11.32
CA ALA A 195 -18.72 -8.34 -10.81
C ALA A 195 -18.40 -7.75 -9.43
N SER A 196 -17.82 -8.53 -8.53
CA SER A 196 -17.39 -8.05 -7.21
C SER A 196 -16.27 -7.02 -7.32
N GLY A 197 -15.30 -7.22 -8.23
CA GLY A 197 -14.26 -6.24 -8.51
C GLY A 197 -14.80 -4.91 -9.04
N ILE A 198 -15.73 -4.96 -10.02
CA ILE A 198 -16.38 -3.76 -10.57
C ILE A 198 -17.22 -3.06 -9.49
N PHE A 199 -18.00 -3.82 -8.72
CA PHE A 199 -18.79 -3.29 -7.61
C PHE A 199 -17.88 -2.63 -6.57
N ALA A 200 -16.79 -3.28 -6.20
CA ALA A 200 -15.80 -2.76 -5.28
C ALA A 200 -15.15 -1.46 -5.78
N CYS A 201 -14.83 -1.37 -7.08
CA CYS A 201 -14.39 -0.12 -7.70
C CYS A 201 -15.46 0.98 -7.59
N GLY A 202 -16.73 0.65 -7.83
CA GLY A 202 -17.85 1.58 -7.68
C GLY A 202 -18.06 2.07 -6.24
N VAL A 203 -17.92 1.20 -5.25
CA VAL A 203 -17.93 1.60 -3.83
C VAL A 203 -16.73 2.50 -3.53
N ASN A 204 -15.54 2.16 -4.04
CA ASN A 204 -14.31 2.90 -3.78
C ASN A 204 -14.29 4.32 -4.39
N THR A 205 -15.05 4.58 -5.46
CA THR A 205 -15.17 5.94 -6.01
C THR A 205 -16.08 6.84 -5.16
N GLN A 206 -17.00 6.25 -4.40
CA GLN A 206 -17.91 6.98 -3.52
C GLN A 206 -17.35 7.16 -2.10
N THR A 207 -16.34 6.39 -1.70
CA THR A 207 -15.74 6.51 -0.37
C THR A 207 -14.77 7.69 -0.29
N GLN A 208 -15.07 8.64 0.61
CA GLN A 208 -14.17 9.76 0.90
C GLN A 208 -12.84 9.26 1.50
N ILE A 209 -12.93 8.31 2.43
CA ILE A 209 -11.81 7.69 3.13
C ILE A 209 -11.82 6.18 2.87
N GLY A 210 -10.99 5.74 1.92
CA GLY A 210 -10.76 4.32 1.66
C GLY A 210 -9.63 3.75 2.53
N TRP A 211 -9.53 2.41 2.59
CA TRP A 211 -8.41 1.73 3.26
C TRP A 211 -7.03 2.12 2.69
N THR A 212 -6.98 2.63 1.46
CA THR A 212 -5.78 3.17 0.81
C THR A 212 -5.30 4.49 1.39
N LYS A 213 -6.17 5.24 2.09
CA LYS A 213 -5.88 6.58 2.61
C LYS A 213 -5.52 6.61 4.10
N SER A 214 -5.02 5.51 4.68
CA SER A 214 -4.74 5.44 6.12
C SER A 214 -5.93 5.93 6.95
N ILE A 215 -6.95 5.06 7.07
CA ILE A 215 -8.29 5.36 7.61
C ILE A 215 -8.23 6.28 8.83
N ARG A 216 -7.32 5.98 9.78
CA ARG A 216 -7.05 6.78 10.98
C ARG A 216 -6.83 8.28 10.68
N LYS A 217 -5.71 8.60 10.03
CA LYS A 217 -5.30 9.98 9.74
C LYS A 217 -6.30 10.73 8.87
N SER A 218 -6.84 10.05 7.86
CA SER A 218 -7.80 10.69 6.93
C SER A 218 -9.21 10.80 7.52
N GLY A 219 -9.57 9.99 8.52
CA GLY A 219 -10.85 10.08 9.24
C GLY A 219 -10.90 11.24 10.22
N TYR A 220 -9.76 11.58 10.81
CA TYR A 220 -9.64 12.70 11.74
C TYR A 220 -9.88 14.07 11.09
N TYR A 221 -9.39 14.30 9.86
CA TYR A 221 -9.43 15.62 9.22
C TYR A 221 -10.83 16.18 8.94
N PRO A 222 -11.81 15.43 8.38
CA PRO A 222 -13.16 15.95 8.19
C PRO A 222 -13.83 16.38 9.49
N VAL A 223 -13.62 15.62 10.57
CA VAL A 223 -14.17 15.95 11.90
C VAL A 223 -13.53 17.22 12.44
N ALA A 224 -12.19 17.31 12.41
CA ALA A 224 -11.47 18.51 12.83
C ALA A 224 -11.87 19.75 12.00
N ALA A 225 -11.97 19.60 10.67
CA ALA A 225 -12.38 20.66 9.76
C ALA A 225 -13.79 21.16 10.05
N SER A 226 -14.70 20.27 10.48
CA SER A 226 -16.07 20.65 10.84
C SER A 226 -16.14 21.65 12.01
N PHE A 227 -15.19 21.62 12.94
CA PHE A 227 -15.08 22.61 14.02
C PHE A 227 -14.52 23.94 13.50
N VAL A 228 -13.46 23.88 12.69
CA VAL A 228 -12.80 25.06 12.14
C VAL A 228 -13.75 25.83 11.21
N ASN A 229 -14.44 25.12 10.31
CA ASN A 229 -15.35 25.69 9.31
C ASN A 229 -16.62 26.34 9.90
N ARG A 230 -16.91 26.13 11.19
CA ARG A 230 -18.04 26.77 11.89
C ARG A 230 -17.67 28.10 12.53
N ALA A 231 -16.39 28.35 12.76
CA ALA A 231 -15.93 29.61 13.33
C ALA A 231 -15.94 30.73 12.29
N ASP A 232 -16.14 31.96 12.76
CA ASP A 232 -16.01 33.16 11.92
C ASP A 232 -14.54 33.57 11.85
N ARG A 233 -14.03 33.74 10.63
CA ARG A 233 -12.62 34.08 10.32
C ARG A 233 -11.61 33.26 11.13
N PRO A 234 -11.56 31.93 10.94
CA PRO A 234 -10.70 31.05 11.72
C PRO A 234 -9.23 31.14 11.31
N LEU A 235 -8.35 31.03 12.31
CA LEU A 235 -6.91 30.86 12.15
C LEU A 235 -6.51 29.46 12.59
N VAL A 236 -5.77 28.72 11.75
CA VAL A 236 -5.18 27.43 12.09
C VAL A 236 -3.67 27.56 12.21
N ILE A 237 -3.14 27.30 13.40
CA ILE A 237 -1.71 27.29 13.69
C ILE A 237 -1.22 25.84 13.67
N SER A 238 -0.15 25.56 12.95
CA SER A 238 0.46 24.23 12.92
C SER A 238 1.98 24.30 12.75
N ASP A 239 2.69 23.40 13.45
CA ASP A 239 4.11 23.11 13.28
C ASP A 239 4.34 21.72 12.66
N GLN A 240 3.33 21.18 11.99
CA GLN A 240 3.39 19.92 11.27
C GLN A 240 4.03 20.07 9.88
N THR A 241 4.27 18.92 9.25
CA THR A 241 4.78 18.85 7.87
C THR A 241 3.80 19.47 6.88
N GLU A 242 4.33 19.98 5.77
CA GLU A 242 3.55 20.59 4.69
C GLU A 242 2.52 19.63 4.12
N VAL A 243 2.83 18.32 4.09
CA VAL A 243 1.92 17.27 3.62
C VAL A 243 0.64 17.20 4.47
N ASP A 244 0.77 17.34 5.77
CA ASP A 244 -0.36 17.24 6.71
C ASP A 244 -1.24 18.48 6.65
N ILE A 245 -0.60 19.65 6.56
CA ILE A 245 -1.27 20.93 6.38
C ILE A 245 -2.03 20.95 5.05
N LEU A 246 -1.37 20.56 3.96
CA LEU A 246 -2.00 20.50 2.63
C LEU A 246 -3.17 19.51 2.63
N SER A 247 -3.00 18.33 3.23
CA SER A 247 -4.08 17.35 3.35
C SER A 247 -5.29 17.91 4.10
N PHE A 248 -5.08 18.61 5.22
CA PHE A 248 -6.15 19.23 5.99
C PHE A 248 -6.81 20.40 5.24
N SER A 249 -6.04 21.16 4.44
CA SER A 249 -6.55 22.33 3.72
C SER A 249 -7.68 22.03 2.73
N TYR A 250 -7.73 20.80 2.18
CA TYR A 250 -8.80 20.37 1.27
C TYR A 250 -10.16 20.24 1.95
N GLU A 251 -10.20 20.08 3.27
CA GLU A 251 -11.44 19.95 4.05
C GLU A 251 -11.95 21.30 4.58
N LEU A 252 -11.17 22.38 4.40
CA LEU A 252 -11.43 23.70 4.97
C LEU A 252 -12.15 24.63 3.98
N LYS A 253 -12.90 25.59 4.53
CA LYS A 253 -13.47 26.68 3.74
C LYS A 253 -12.37 27.66 3.26
N PRO A 254 -12.57 28.37 2.13
CA PRO A 254 -11.58 29.29 1.58
C PRO A 254 -11.19 30.48 2.46
N ASP A 255 -12.02 30.85 3.45
CA ASP A 255 -11.78 31.96 4.38
C ASP A 255 -10.84 31.59 5.55
N VAL A 256 -10.56 30.30 5.74
CA VAL A 256 -9.67 29.81 6.80
C VAL A 256 -8.23 30.17 6.47
N GLN A 257 -7.53 30.79 7.41
CA GLN A 257 -6.12 31.16 7.25
C GLN A 257 -5.21 30.24 8.05
N PHE A 258 -4.01 29.98 7.51
CA PHE A 258 -2.98 29.21 8.18
C PHE A 258 -1.84 30.10 8.68
N GLN A 259 -1.34 29.81 9.88
CA GLN A 259 -0.08 30.34 10.39
C GLN A 259 0.88 29.18 10.64
N LEU A 260 1.79 28.97 9.70
CA LEU A 260 2.75 27.87 9.74
C LEU A 260 3.97 28.23 10.60
N VAL A 261 4.36 27.31 11.48
CA VAL A 261 5.34 27.57 12.53
C VAL A 261 6.58 26.70 12.34
N THR A 262 7.64 27.28 11.81
CA THR A 262 8.95 26.62 11.72
C THR A 262 9.77 26.73 13.01
N ASN A 263 9.58 27.82 13.77
CA ASN A 263 10.23 28.02 15.06
C ASN A 263 9.23 28.47 16.14
N PRO A 264 8.74 27.52 16.97
CA PRO A 264 7.76 27.81 18.02
C PRO A 264 8.16 28.92 18.99
N ARG A 265 9.46 29.16 19.21
CA ARG A 265 9.92 30.23 20.15
C ARG A 265 9.65 31.63 19.62
N ARG A 266 9.62 31.80 18.30
CA ARG A 266 9.39 33.09 17.62
C ARG A 266 7.93 33.30 17.23
N LEU A 267 7.06 32.32 17.49
CA LEU A 267 5.65 32.44 17.18
C LEU A 267 5.05 33.67 17.87
N LYS A 268 4.43 34.57 17.12
CA LYS A 268 3.47 35.55 17.64
C LYS A 268 2.14 35.19 17.01
N VAL A 269 1.15 34.81 17.82
CA VAL A 269 -0.19 34.45 17.31
C VAL A 269 -0.75 35.66 16.56
N ALA A 270 -1.18 35.43 15.31
CA ALA A 270 -1.72 36.50 14.49
C ALA A 270 -3.03 37.03 15.09
N GLU A 271 -3.18 38.36 15.12
CA GLU A 271 -4.34 39.04 15.68
C GLU A 271 -5.41 39.27 14.59
N GLY A 272 -6.64 39.57 14.99
CA GLY A 272 -7.74 39.89 14.06
C GLY A 272 -8.53 38.70 13.54
N PHE A 273 -8.33 37.51 14.11
CA PHE A 273 -9.11 36.29 13.83
C PHE A 273 -10.13 36.03 14.93
N GLY A 274 -11.30 35.48 14.58
CA GLY A 274 -12.37 35.25 15.54
C GLY A 274 -12.10 34.04 16.45
N SER A 275 -11.56 32.95 15.90
CA SER A 275 -11.15 31.77 16.66
C SER A 275 -9.81 31.25 16.15
N THR A 276 -8.95 30.83 17.09
CA THR A 276 -7.64 30.28 16.78
C THR A 276 -7.59 28.81 17.18
N PHE A 277 -7.18 27.97 16.24
CA PHE A 277 -7.07 26.52 16.41
C PHE A 277 -5.61 26.07 16.29
N LEU A 278 -5.24 25.01 17.01
CA LEU A 278 -3.97 24.32 16.85
C LEU A 278 -4.21 22.94 16.25
N LEU A 279 -3.66 22.71 15.06
CA LEU A 279 -3.71 21.43 14.37
C LEU A 279 -2.47 20.60 14.73
N ASN A 280 -2.69 19.46 15.39
CA ASN A 280 -1.67 18.48 15.76
C ASN A 280 -0.39 19.11 16.34
N PRO A 281 -0.47 20.05 17.31
CA PRO A 281 0.70 20.80 17.75
C PRO A 281 1.73 19.89 18.42
N SER A 282 3.02 20.12 18.14
CA SER A 282 4.08 19.44 18.89
C SER A 282 4.01 19.77 20.38
N GLN A 283 4.59 18.89 21.23
CA GLN A 283 4.69 19.16 22.66
C GLN A 283 5.40 20.50 22.93
N ARG A 284 6.39 20.85 22.11
CA ARG A 284 7.15 22.08 22.24
C ARG A 284 6.27 23.31 21.99
N LEU A 285 5.45 23.28 20.94
CA LEU A 285 4.53 24.37 20.63
C LEU A 285 3.49 24.55 21.75
N ARG A 286 2.89 23.45 22.23
CA ARG A 286 1.93 23.48 23.35
C ARG A 286 2.54 24.12 24.60
N ASN A 287 3.70 23.62 25.04
CA ASN A 287 4.38 24.13 26.23
C ASN A 287 4.71 25.63 26.12
N ILE A 288 5.03 26.13 24.92
CA ILE A 288 5.32 27.55 24.72
C ILE A 288 4.07 28.41 24.83
N LEU A 289 2.95 27.95 24.26
CA LEU A 289 1.68 28.67 24.33
C LEU A 289 1.13 28.70 25.76
N GLU A 290 1.18 27.57 26.47
CA GLU A 290 0.76 27.50 27.89
C GLU A 290 1.62 28.41 28.78
N LYS A 291 2.95 28.45 28.57
CA LYS A 291 3.85 29.39 29.27
C LYS A 291 3.56 30.86 28.99
N ARG A 292 2.86 31.15 27.90
CA ARG A 292 2.42 32.51 27.53
C ARG A 292 0.97 32.78 27.95
N ASN A 293 0.44 31.97 28.87
CA ASN A 293 -0.91 32.07 29.44
C ASN A 293 -2.06 31.81 28.46
N TYR A 294 -1.80 31.15 27.33
CA TYR A 294 -2.88 30.63 26.48
C TYR A 294 -3.50 29.37 27.11
N LYS A 295 -4.82 29.28 27.09
CA LYS A 295 -5.58 28.09 27.49
C LYS A 295 -5.87 27.24 26.26
N LEU A 296 -5.45 25.97 26.30
CA LEU A 296 -5.67 25.02 25.21
C LEU A 296 -6.82 24.08 25.56
N LEU A 297 -7.92 24.18 24.83
CA LEU A 297 -9.09 23.30 24.99
C LEU A 297 -9.08 22.25 23.87
N LEU A 298 -9.04 20.98 24.24
CA LEU A 298 -9.14 19.88 23.28
C LEU A 298 -10.56 19.83 22.70
N LEU A 299 -10.67 19.90 21.37
CA LEU A 299 -11.96 19.85 20.67
C LEU A 299 -12.25 18.46 20.08
N CYS A 300 -11.24 17.89 19.43
CA CYS A 300 -11.33 16.53 18.91
C CYS A 300 -9.97 15.85 18.99
N GLN A 301 -10.04 14.54 19.11
CA GLN A 301 -8.91 13.64 19.19
C GLN A 301 -9.28 12.39 18.39
N ASP A 302 -8.29 11.84 17.71
CA ASP A 302 -8.43 10.55 17.05
C ASP A 302 -8.67 9.44 18.09
N GLU A 303 -9.71 8.64 17.91
CA GLU A 303 -10.03 7.50 18.79
C GLU A 303 -9.07 6.35 18.45
N ASP A 304 -8.11 6.06 19.32
CA ASP A 304 -7.18 4.94 19.14
C ASP A 304 -7.30 3.95 20.33
N GLU A 305 -7.47 2.66 20.02
CA GLU A 305 -7.46 1.52 20.97
C GLU A 305 -6.04 1.22 21.51
N ASN A 306 -5.00 1.88 20.98
CA ASN A 306 -3.61 1.62 21.33
C ASN A 306 -2.96 2.80 22.08
N PRO A 307 -2.80 2.74 23.42
CA PRO A 307 -2.45 3.87 24.27
C PRO A 307 -1.04 4.46 24.08
N GLY A 308 -0.20 3.88 23.20
CA GLY A 308 1.19 4.30 22.96
C GLY A 308 1.44 5.07 21.65
N ALA A 309 0.44 5.25 20.78
CA ALA A 309 0.63 5.96 19.50
C ALA A 309 0.48 7.49 19.65
N PRO A 310 1.24 8.31 18.90
CA PRO A 310 0.99 9.75 18.85
C PRO A 310 -0.40 10.00 18.24
N GLN A 311 -1.25 10.68 19.00
CA GLN A 311 -2.64 10.96 18.65
C GLN A 311 -2.79 12.35 18.00
N ASP A 312 -3.49 12.37 16.86
CA ASP A 312 -3.91 13.57 16.17
C ASP A 312 -5.01 14.29 16.98
N ARG A 313 -4.86 15.60 17.15
CA ARG A 313 -5.64 16.41 18.08
C ARG A 313 -5.82 17.84 17.58
N LEU A 314 -7.06 18.32 17.65
CA LEU A 314 -7.40 19.72 17.37
C LEU A 314 -7.66 20.42 18.70
N TRP A 315 -7.03 21.58 18.89
CA TRP A 315 -7.22 22.39 20.08
C TRP A 315 -7.77 23.76 19.71
N LEU A 316 -8.61 24.32 20.57
CA LEU A 316 -9.00 25.72 20.56
C LEU A 316 -8.06 26.50 21.49
N VAL A 317 -7.57 27.64 21.03
CA VAL A 317 -6.76 28.56 21.82
C VAL A 317 -7.67 29.64 22.42
N ARG A 318 -7.61 29.82 23.73
CA ARG A 318 -8.31 30.85 24.51
C ARG A 318 -7.33 31.67 25.35
#